data_AF-A0A9W4URR3-F1
#
_entry.id   AF-A0A9W4URR3-F1
#
_cell.length_a   1.000
_cell.length_b   1.000
_cell.length_c   1.000
_cell.angle_alpha   90.00
_cell.angle_beta   90.00
_cell.angle_gamma   90.00
#
_symmetry.space_group_name_H-M   'P 1'
#
loop_
_entity.id
_entity.type
_entity.pdbx_description
1 polymer ?
#
loop_
_entity_poly.entity_id
_entity_poly.type
_entity_poly.pdbx_seq_one_letter_code
_entity_poly.pdbx_strand_id
1 'polypeptide(L)'
;MLPQSRETEMSLHLSGWRRRSNFLNIEHPIPSLLPRLARLHHCSAHRIITQVVFSGARIIGRAVSESYRQAAASQKFAAANQKNGGGSSFASSNITMEEACKILNVGPSKMGQIDLEFVSERFKRLFDLNDPKKGGSFYLQSKILRARERIEREVQGYQRMAEREAELKEGFQPKWTKDSKKDA
;
A
#
# COMPACT_ATOMS: atom_id res chain seq x y z
N MET A 1 50.23 -38.46 -24.53
CA MET A 1 49.55 -37.28 -25.11
C MET A 1 48.23 -37.09 -24.39
N LEU A 2 48.16 -36.11 -23.48
CA LEU A 2 46.97 -35.61 -22.80
C LEU A 2 47.25 -34.13 -22.48
N PRO A 3 46.48 -33.16 -22.99
CA PRO A 3 46.78 -31.75 -22.78
C PRO A 3 46.23 -31.24 -21.44
N GLN A 4 47.19 -30.73 -20.66
CA GLN A 4 47.15 -29.63 -19.67
C GLN A 4 45.83 -28.87 -19.49
N SER A 5 45.36 -28.91 -18.25
CA SER A 5 44.44 -27.98 -17.61
C SER A 5 44.83 -26.51 -17.86
N ARG A 6 43.87 -25.70 -18.33
CA ARG A 6 43.94 -24.25 -18.34
C ARG A 6 42.87 -23.73 -17.39
N GLU A 7 43.25 -23.58 -16.14
CA GLU A 7 42.56 -22.75 -15.17
C GLU A 7 42.70 -21.29 -15.63
N THR A 8 41.61 -20.69 -16.09
CA THR A 8 41.53 -19.24 -16.30
C THR A 8 41.14 -18.59 -14.98
N GLU A 9 42.16 -18.24 -14.20
CA GLU A 9 42.04 -17.35 -13.06
C GLU A 9 41.55 -15.97 -13.51
N MET A 10 40.31 -15.62 -13.18
CA MET A 10 39.83 -14.25 -13.21
C MET A 10 40.14 -13.58 -11.87
N SER A 11 41.40 -13.16 -11.73
CA SER A 11 41.82 -12.19 -10.71
C SER A 11 41.15 -10.84 -10.98
N LEU A 12 40.06 -10.55 -10.28
CA LEU A 12 39.51 -9.20 -10.14
C LEU A 12 39.53 -8.78 -8.67
N HIS A 13 40.72 -8.30 -8.29
CA HIS A 13 40.91 -7.00 -7.64
C HIS A 13 39.91 -6.63 -6.52
N LEU A 14 40.18 -7.15 -5.32
CA LEU A 14 39.62 -6.65 -4.05
C LEU A 14 40.25 -5.30 -3.70
N SER A 15 39.75 -4.22 -4.32
CA SER A 15 40.08 -2.86 -3.93
C SER A 15 39.02 -2.30 -2.96
N GLY A 16 39.37 -2.31 -1.67
CA GLY A 16 39.23 -1.15 -0.79
C GLY A 16 37.83 -0.62 -0.49
N TRP A 17 37.16 -1.21 0.50
CA TRP A 17 36.18 -0.46 1.31
C TRP A 17 36.88 0.10 2.54
N ARG A 18 37.62 1.20 2.32
CA ARG A 18 38.22 2.00 3.39
C ARG A 18 37.09 2.70 4.15
N ARG A 19 36.88 2.25 5.39
CA ARG A 19 36.15 2.94 6.47
C ARG A 19 36.55 4.42 6.47
N ARG A 20 35.69 5.31 5.99
CA ARG A 20 35.77 6.74 6.28
C ARG A 20 34.97 7.00 7.54
N SER A 21 35.64 6.79 8.67
CA SER A 21 35.34 7.47 9.92
C SER A 21 35.66 8.96 9.72
N ASN A 22 34.72 9.71 9.13
CA ASN A 22 34.75 11.16 9.18
C ASN A 22 34.31 11.57 10.59
N PHE A 23 35.27 11.49 11.51
CA PHE A 23 35.36 12.33 12.70
C PHE A 23 35.47 13.78 12.21
N LEU A 24 34.33 14.41 11.95
CA LEU A 24 34.24 15.86 11.91
C LEU A 24 34.24 16.32 13.36
N ASN A 25 35.45 16.60 13.83
CA ASN A 25 35.73 17.45 14.96
C ASN A 25 35.06 18.80 14.69
N ILE A 26 33.91 19.01 15.29
CA ILE A 26 33.18 20.29 15.27
C ILE A 26 33.22 20.78 16.72
N GLU A 27 34.35 21.39 17.07
CA GLU A 27 34.45 22.29 18.21
C GLU A 27 33.59 23.51 17.91
N HIS A 28 32.38 23.54 18.45
CA HIS A 28 31.61 24.77 18.56
C HIS A 28 32.02 25.47 19.86
N PRO A 29 32.50 26.73 19.81
CA PRO A 29 32.78 27.51 21.02
C PRO A 29 31.46 27.76 21.75
N ILE A 30 31.44 27.49 23.05
CA ILE A 30 30.34 27.82 23.95
C ILE A 30 30.17 29.36 23.94
N PRO A 31 29.06 29.93 23.43
CA PRO A 31 28.79 31.33 23.63
C PRO A 31 28.19 31.53 25.03
N SER A 32 29.05 31.83 25.99
CA SER A 32 28.64 32.47 27.24
C SER A 32 28.18 33.89 26.93
N LEU A 33 26.87 34.09 26.75
CA LEU A 33 26.28 35.43 26.72
C LEU A 33 25.05 35.45 27.63
N LEU A 34 25.21 36.27 28.67
CA LEU A 34 24.31 36.61 29.75
C LEU A 34 22.85 36.80 29.28
N PRO A 35 21.86 36.49 30.14
CA PRO A 35 20.47 36.73 29.83
C PRO A 35 20.25 38.23 29.62
N ARG A 36 19.86 38.57 28.39
CA ARG A 36 19.32 39.87 28.01
C ARG A 36 18.20 40.21 28.99
N LEU A 37 18.45 41.30 29.73
CA LEU A 37 17.53 42.00 30.62
C LEU A 37 16.08 41.79 30.22
N ALA A 38 15.30 41.33 31.20
CA ALA A 38 13.86 41.21 31.18
C ALA A 38 13.24 42.36 30.38
N ARG A 39 12.72 42.03 29.19
CA ARG A 39 11.73 42.88 28.56
C ARG A 39 10.53 42.78 29.49
N LEU A 40 10.27 43.83 30.26
CA LEU A 40 9.07 43.98 31.09
C LEU A 40 7.86 43.77 30.19
N HIS A 41 7.34 42.54 30.16
CA HIS A 41 6.06 42.22 29.56
C HIS A 41 5.02 42.92 30.43
N HIS A 42 4.63 44.12 29.97
CA HIS A 42 3.52 44.85 30.53
C HIS A 42 2.33 43.89 30.63
N CYS A 43 1.90 43.67 31.87
CA CYS A 43 0.76 42.85 32.22
C CYS A 43 -0.47 43.44 31.55
N SER A 44 -0.82 42.87 30.41
CA SER A 44 -2.16 43.00 29.91
C SER A 44 -2.48 41.67 29.26
N ALA A 45 -3.41 40.93 29.86
CA ALA A 45 -3.82 39.59 29.43
C ALA A 45 -4.05 39.51 27.91
N HIS A 46 -4.47 40.61 27.28
CA HIS A 46 -4.65 40.73 25.83
C HIS A 46 -3.38 40.43 25.00
N ARG A 47 -2.16 40.71 25.48
CA ARG A 47 -0.93 40.39 24.74
C ARG A 47 -0.56 38.91 24.78
N ILE A 48 -0.85 38.25 25.90
CA ILE A 48 -0.66 36.80 26.04
C ILE A 48 -1.71 36.06 25.21
N ILE A 49 -2.97 36.50 25.29
CA ILE A 49 -4.08 35.91 24.51
C ILE A 49 -3.81 36.04 23.00
N THR A 50 -3.43 37.22 22.52
CA THR A 50 -3.14 37.42 21.09
C THR A 50 -1.95 36.59 20.62
N GLN A 51 -0.89 36.45 21.43
CA GLN A 51 0.25 35.60 21.10
C GLN A 51 -0.12 34.11 21.00
N VAL A 52 -0.95 33.59 21.92
CA VAL A 52 -1.42 32.20 21.90
C VAL A 52 -2.32 31.96 20.69
N VAL A 53 -3.26 32.85 20.40
CA VAL A 53 -4.18 32.70 19.26
C VAL A 53 -3.43 32.72 17.92
N PHE A 54 -2.54 33.69 17.70
CA PHE A 54 -1.78 33.77 16.45
C PHE A 54 -0.80 32.59 16.28
N SER A 55 -0.20 32.13 17.37
CA SER A 55 0.72 30.98 17.31
C SER A 55 -0.03 29.67 17.08
N GLY A 56 -1.17 29.48 17.75
CA GLY A 56 -2.05 28.32 17.54
C GLY A 56 -2.67 28.28 16.15
N ALA A 57 -3.11 29.42 15.62
CA ALA A 57 -3.70 29.51 14.29
C ALA A 57 -2.71 29.12 13.17
N ARG A 58 -1.42 29.46 13.30
CA ARG A 58 -0.40 29.03 12.33
C ARG A 58 -0.16 27.53 12.35
N ILE A 59 -0.17 26.91 13.54
CA ILE A 59 0.06 25.47 13.69
C ILE A 59 -1.11 24.70 13.07
N ILE A 60 -2.35 25.08 13.39
CA ILE A 60 -3.56 24.45 12.85
C ILE A 60 -3.67 24.70 11.34
N GLY A 61 -3.41 25.92 10.87
CA GLY A 61 -3.47 26.24 9.43
C GLY A 61 -2.47 25.44 8.59
N ARG A 62 -1.24 25.22 9.09
CA ARG A 62 -0.26 24.37 8.41
C ARG A 62 -0.68 22.90 8.38
N ALA A 63 -1.17 22.36 9.50
CA ALA A 63 -1.66 20.99 9.56
C ALA A 63 -2.85 20.72 8.62
N VAL A 64 -3.80 21.65 8.52
CA VAL A 64 -4.96 21.54 7.62
C VAL A 64 -4.53 21.59 6.15
N SER A 65 -3.62 22.50 5.78
CA SER A 65 -3.14 22.60 4.40
C SER A 65 -2.28 21.40 3.97
N GLU A 66 -1.43 20.88 4.87
CA GLU A 66 -0.63 19.68 4.62
C GLU A 66 -1.52 18.44 4.49
N SER A 67 -2.49 18.25 5.39
CA SER A 67 -3.45 17.15 5.30
C SER A 67 -4.36 17.26 4.07
N TYR A 68 -4.79 18.45 3.67
CA TYR A 68 -5.55 18.65 2.43
C TYR A 68 -4.72 18.32 1.19
N ARG A 69 -3.45 18.74 1.15
CA ARG A 69 -2.54 18.39 0.06
C ARG A 69 -2.27 16.88 0.03
N GLN A 70 -2.16 16.24 1.18
CA GLN A 70 -1.97 14.79 1.30
C GLN A 70 -3.23 14.02 0.89
N ALA A 71 -4.42 14.51 1.23
CA ALA A 71 -5.70 13.97 0.78
C ALA A 71 -5.87 14.14 -0.74
N ALA A 72 -5.58 15.32 -1.29
CA ALA A 72 -5.67 15.56 -2.73
C ALA A 72 -4.62 14.76 -3.52
N ALA A 73 -3.40 14.62 -2.99
CA ALA A 73 -2.37 13.78 -3.61
C ALA A 73 -2.76 12.30 -3.57
N SER A 74 -3.16 11.78 -2.40
CA SER A 74 -3.61 10.39 -2.27
C SER A 74 -4.85 10.08 -3.12
N GLN A 75 -5.77 11.03 -3.29
CA GLN A 75 -6.89 10.90 -4.23
C GLN A 75 -6.44 10.83 -5.69
N LYS A 76 -5.46 11.64 -6.10
CA LYS A 76 -4.88 11.57 -7.46
C LYS A 76 -4.16 10.24 -7.69
N PHE A 77 -3.39 9.76 -6.71
CA PHE A 77 -2.76 8.44 -6.79
C PHE A 77 -3.79 7.31 -6.79
N ALA A 78 -4.85 7.40 -5.98
CA ALA A 78 -5.94 6.43 -5.96
C ALA A 78 -6.72 6.41 -7.28
N ALA A 79 -7.02 7.57 -7.87
CA ALA A 79 -7.69 7.69 -9.16
C ALA A 79 -6.81 7.16 -10.32
N ALA A 80 -5.50 7.42 -10.28
CA ALA A 80 -4.55 6.85 -11.24
C ALA A 80 -4.46 5.32 -11.09
N ASN A 81 -4.48 4.80 -9.86
CA ASN A 81 -4.47 3.37 -9.60
C ASN A 81 -5.80 2.69 -9.99
N GLN A 82 -6.94 3.37 -9.85
CA GLN A 82 -8.24 2.88 -10.33
C GLN A 82 -8.29 2.76 -11.86
N LYS A 83 -7.64 3.67 -12.59
CA LYS A 83 -7.62 3.65 -14.07
C LYS A 83 -6.79 2.48 -14.65
N ASN A 84 -5.87 1.93 -13.85
CA ASN A 84 -5.08 0.73 -14.18
C ASN A 84 -5.62 -0.55 -13.47
N GLY A 85 -6.89 -0.58 -13.05
CA GLY A 85 -7.51 -1.77 -12.43
C GLY A 85 -7.18 -2.01 -10.95
N GLY A 86 -6.40 -1.13 -10.31
CA GLY A 86 -5.98 -1.23 -8.92
C GLY A 86 -6.85 -0.43 -7.95
N GLY A 87 -8.13 -0.77 -7.83
CA GLY A 87 -9.03 -0.12 -6.88
C GLY A 87 -9.19 -0.88 -5.56
N SER A 88 -8.28 -0.69 -4.60
CA SER A 88 -8.60 -0.93 -3.18
C SER A 88 -7.62 -0.23 -2.24
N SER A 89 -8.05 0.89 -1.65
CA SER A 89 -7.35 1.57 -0.56
C SER A 89 -7.56 0.90 0.81
N PHE A 90 -7.83 -0.41 0.85
CA PHE A 90 -7.80 -1.25 2.05
C PHE A 90 -6.58 -2.20 2.02
N ALA A 91 -5.41 -1.64 1.71
CA ALA A 91 -4.13 -2.32 1.55
C ALA A 91 -3.52 -2.86 2.85
N SER A 92 -4.33 -3.29 3.82
CA SER A 92 -3.85 -4.15 4.89
C SER A 92 -3.68 -5.56 4.31
N SER A 93 -2.44 -5.95 4.01
CA SER A 93 -2.06 -7.31 3.56
C SER A 93 -2.35 -7.66 2.09
N ASN A 94 -1.89 -6.81 1.16
CA ASN A 94 -2.03 -7.03 -0.28
C ASN A 94 -1.21 -8.23 -0.78
N ILE A 95 -1.83 -9.42 -0.75
CA ILE A 95 -1.42 -10.56 -1.56
C ILE A 95 -1.54 -10.20 -3.05
N THR A 96 -0.46 -10.34 -3.81
CA THR A 96 -0.51 -10.07 -5.27
C THR A 96 -1.28 -11.16 -5.99
N MET A 97 -1.71 -10.90 -7.24
CA MET A 97 -2.41 -11.92 -8.02
C MET A 97 -1.51 -13.13 -8.28
N GLU A 98 -0.23 -12.87 -8.57
CA GLU A 98 0.78 -13.91 -8.79
C GLU A 98 1.05 -14.71 -7.51
N GLU A 99 1.07 -14.05 -6.35
CA GLU A 99 1.20 -14.71 -5.05
C GLU A 99 -0.02 -15.59 -4.76
N ALA A 100 -1.23 -15.11 -5.04
CA ALA A 100 -2.46 -15.87 -4.85
C ALA A 100 -2.50 -17.14 -5.73
N CYS A 101 -2.12 -17.01 -7.00
CA CYS A 101 -2.02 -18.14 -7.92
C CYS A 101 -1.00 -19.18 -7.44
N LYS A 102 0.15 -18.72 -6.92
CA LYS A 102 1.17 -19.61 -6.34
C LYS A 102 0.68 -20.32 -5.08
N ILE A 103 -0.01 -19.62 -4.17
CA ILE A 103 -0.52 -20.19 -2.92
C ILE A 103 -1.54 -21.30 -3.17
N LEU A 104 -2.47 -21.10 -4.12
CA LEU A 104 -3.46 -22.13 -4.46
C LEU A 104 -2.97 -23.12 -5.52
N ASN A 105 -1.74 -22.95 -6.00
CA ASN A 105 -1.13 -23.73 -7.08
C ASN A 105 -2.05 -23.83 -8.30
N VAL A 106 -2.64 -22.70 -8.65
CA VAL A 106 -3.43 -22.54 -9.87
C VAL A 106 -2.53 -21.82 -10.87
N GLY A 107 -2.20 -22.48 -11.98
CA GLY A 107 -1.53 -21.79 -13.08
C GLY A 107 -2.47 -20.74 -13.69
N PRO A 108 -1.96 -19.69 -14.36
CA PRO A 108 -2.77 -19.00 -15.34
C PRO A 108 -3.11 -20.04 -16.41
N SER A 109 -4.27 -20.70 -16.30
CA SER A 109 -4.70 -21.71 -17.27
C SER A 109 -4.60 -21.11 -18.66
N LYS A 110 -4.31 -21.98 -19.64
CA LYS A 110 -3.83 -21.70 -21.01
C LYS A 110 -4.60 -20.67 -21.87
N MET A 111 -5.59 -19.96 -21.32
CA MET A 111 -6.37 -18.93 -22.00
C MET A 111 -6.82 -17.79 -21.07
N GLY A 112 -6.10 -17.50 -19.96
CA GLY A 112 -6.42 -16.38 -19.07
C GLY A 112 -7.71 -16.54 -18.25
N GLN A 113 -8.37 -17.69 -18.34
CA GLN A 113 -9.55 -18.02 -17.54
C GLN A 113 -9.11 -18.88 -16.34
N ILE A 114 -9.25 -18.32 -15.14
CA ILE A 114 -9.05 -19.07 -13.91
C ILE A 114 -10.31 -19.89 -13.64
N ASP A 115 -10.16 -21.20 -13.54
CA ASP A 115 -11.26 -22.09 -13.18
C ASP A 115 -11.58 -21.97 -11.68
N LEU A 116 -12.74 -21.39 -11.37
CA LEU A 116 -13.19 -21.15 -10.00
C LEU A 116 -13.49 -22.46 -9.25
N GLU A 117 -13.87 -23.52 -9.96
CA GLU A 117 -14.12 -24.83 -9.34
C GLU A 117 -12.82 -25.44 -8.83
N PHE A 118 -11.78 -25.42 -9.68
CA PHE A 118 -10.44 -25.87 -9.29
C PHE A 118 -9.87 -25.03 -8.13
N VAL A 119 -10.03 -23.71 -8.15
CA VAL A 119 -9.63 -22.82 -7.04
C VAL A 119 -10.32 -23.22 -5.74
N SER A 120 -11.62 -23.51 -5.79
CA SER A 120 -12.42 -23.90 -4.62
C SER A 120 -12.01 -25.26 -4.05
N GLU A 121 -11.70 -26.23 -4.90
CA GLU A 121 -11.19 -27.54 -4.48
C GLU A 121 -9.82 -27.41 -3.80
N ARG A 122 -8.89 -26.69 -4.43
CA ARG A 122 -7.54 -26.47 -3.87
C ARG A 122 -7.59 -25.70 -2.56
N PHE A 123 -8.46 -24.69 -2.48
CA PHE A 123 -8.71 -23.96 -1.24
C PHE A 123 -9.16 -24.90 -0.12
N LYS A 124 -10.21 -25.71 -0.33
CA LYS A 124 -10.73 -26.63 0.70
C LYS A 124 -9.64 -27.55 1.22
N ARG A 125 -8.91 -28.19 0.31
CA ARG A 125 -7.80 -29.10 0.66
C ARG A 125 -6.73 -28.40 1.50
N LEU A 126 -6.23 -27.25 1.06
CA LEU A 126 -5.17 -26.51 1.77
C LEU A 126 -5.65 -25.93 3.09
N PHE A 127 -6.89 -25.48 3.16
CA PHE A 127 -7.49 -24.91 4.35
C PHE A 127 -7.67 -25.96 5.45
N ASP A 128 -8.19 -27.14 5.11
CA ASP A 128 -8.43 -28.23 6.07
C ASP A 128 -7.13 -28.86 6.60
N LEU A 129 -6.09 -28.91 5.78
CA LEU A 129 -4.76 -29.37 6.16
C LEU A 129 -4.05 -28.41 7.12
N ASN A 130 -4.37 -27.11 7.06
CA ASN A 130 -3.74 -26.07 7.87
C ASN A 130 -4.61 -25.57 9.02
N ASP A 131 -5.65 -26.33 9.39
CA ASP A 131 -6.51 -25.98 10.53
C ASP A 131 -5.68 -25.87 11.82
N PRO A 132 -5.66 -24.71 12.51
CA PRO A 132 -4.91 -24.54 13.75
C PRO A 132 -5.30 -25.55 14.83
N LYS A 133 -6.53 -26.09 14.81
CA LYS A 133 -6.98 -27.11 15.76
C LYS A 133 -6.32 -28.47 15.53
N LYS A 134 -5.84 -28.74 14.31
CA LYS A 134 -5.17 -29.99 13.92
C LYS A 134 -3.64 -29.87 13.93
N GLY A 135 -3.10 -28.81 14.53
CA GLY A 135 -1.67 -28.50 14.53
C GLY A 135 -1.19 -27.71 13.31
N GLY A 136 -2.11 -27.17 12.50
CA GLY A 136 -1.78 -26.25 11.41
C GLY A 136 -1.44 -24.83 11.89
N SER A 137 -1.14 -23.95 10.95
CA SER A 137 -0.83 -22.55 11.24
C SER A 137 -1.99 -21.63 10.84
N PHE A 138 -2.47 -20.84 11.81
CA PHE A 138 -3.45 -19.78 11.56
C PHE A 138 -2.95 -18.76 10.52
N TYR A 139 -1.64 -18.53 10.45
CA TYR A 139 -1.05 -17.63 9.46
C TYR A 139 -1.21 -18.17 8.04
N LEU A 140 -0.93 -19.46 7.84
CA LEU A 140 -1.09 -20.11 6.54
C LEU A 140 -2.57 -20.16 6.14
N GLN A 141 -3.44 -20.52 7.07
CA GLN A 141 -4.89 -20.50 6.85
C GLN A 141 -5.38 -19.11 6.43
N SER A 142 -4.92 -18.06 7.11
CA SER A 142 -5.23 -16.67 6.76
C SER A 142 -4.71 -16.30 5.36
N LYS A 143 -3.50 -16.74 4.99
CA LYS A 143 -2.95 -16.49 3.65
C LYS A 143 -3.72 -17.21 2.55
N ILE A 144 -4.13 -18.45 2.77
CA ILE A 144 -4.93 -19.25 1.84
C ILE A 144 -6.30 -18.60 1.60
N LEU A 145 -6.96 -18.11 2.66
CA LEU A 145 -8.22 -17.37 2.55
C LEU A 145 -8.06 -16.10 1.71
N ARG A 146 -7.04 -15.28 2.01
CA ARG A 146 -6.77 -14.04 1.27
C ARG A 146 -6.45 -14.29 -0.21
N ALA A 147 -5.77 -15.39 -0.52
CA ALA A 147 -5.48 -15.78 -1.91
C ALA A 147 -6.76 -16.04 -2.70
N ARG A 148 -7.70 -16.83 -2.13
CA ARG A 148 -9.00 -17.11 -2.76
C ARG A 148 -9.80 -15.83 -2.97
N GLU A 149 -9.92 -15.01 -1.93
CA GLU A 149 -10.62 -13.71 -2.00
C GLU A 149 -10.02 -12.77 -3.06
N ARG A 150 -8.71 -12.86 -3.33
CA ARG A 150 -8.04 -12.06 -4.37
C ARG A 150 -8.43 -12.54 -5.77
N ILE A 151 -8.39 -13.85 -6.00
CA ILE A 151 -8.75 -14.47 -7.28
C ILE A 151 -10.23 -14.25 -7.61
N GLU A 152 -11.13 -14.47 -6.65
CA GLU A 152 -12.58 -14.26 -6.84
C GLU A 152 -12.89 -12.81 -7.22
N ARG A 153 -12.22 -11.84 -6.57
CA ARG A 153 -12.38 -10.42 -6.89
C ARG A 153 -11.91 -10.06 -8.29
N GLU A 154 -10.80 -10.63 -8.75
CA GLU A 154 -10.30 -10.42 -10.12
C GLU A 154 -11.28 -10.99 -11.15
N VAL A 155 -11.75 -12.22 -10.97
CA VAL A 155 -12.73 -12.84 -11.88
C VAL A 155 -14.03 -12.04 -11.95
N GLN A 156 -14.55 -11.60 -10.80
CA GLN A 156 -15.72 -10.71 -10.75
C GLN A 156 -15.44 -9.31 -11.34
N GLY A 157 -14.20 -8.83 -11.26
CA GLY A 157 -13.76 -7.59 -11.89
C GLY A 157 -13.83 -7.70 -13.42
N TYR A 158 -13.27 -8.77 -13.97
CA TYR A 158 -13.32 -9.05 -15.41
C TYR A 158 -14.76 -9.22 -15.92
N GLN A 159 -15.63 -9.94 -15.20
CA GLN A 159 -17.04 -10.10 -15.57
C GLN A 159 -17.78 -8.76 -15.64
N ARG A 160 -17.61 -7.90 -14.62
CA ARG A 160 -18.24 -6.57 -14.60
C ARG A 160 -17.68 -5.63 -15.67
N MET A 161 -16.39 -5.73 -15.98
CA MET A 161 -15.79 -4.97 -17.07
C MET A 161 -16.32 -5.43 -18.43
N ALA A 162 -16.44 -6.74 -18.65
CA ALA A 162 -17.00 -7.30 -19.87
C ALA A 162 -18.48 -6.94 -20.04
N GLU A 163 -19.28 -6.99 -18.96
CA GLU A 163 -20.68 -6.55 -18.98
C GLU A 163 -20.78 -5.05 -19.31
N ARG A 164 -19.96 -4.21 -18.68
CA ARG A 164 -19.90 -2.77 -19.00
C ARG A 164 -19.49 -2.50 -20.45
N GLU A 165 -18.53 -3.26 -20.98
CA GLU A 165 -18.10 -3.14 -22.37
C GLU A 165 -19.22 -3.55 -23.34
N ALA A 166 -19.98 -4.60 -23.01
CA ALA A 166 -21.18 -5.00 -23.74
C ALA A 166 -22.26 -3.91 -23.67
N GLU A 167 -22.54 -3.34 -22.49
CA GLU A 167 -23.47 -2.22 -22.32
C GLU A 167 -23.05 -0.97 -23.11
N LEU A 168 -21.75 -0.65 -23.15
CA LEU A 168 -21.21 0.45 -23.95
C LEU A 168 -21.37 0.21 -25.45
N LYS A 169 -21.23 -1.06 -25.90
CA LYS A 169 -21.40 -1.45 -27.30
C LYS A 169 -22.87 -1.48 -27.73
N GLU A 170 -23.77 -1.85 -26.84
CA GLU A 170 -25.21 -1.95 -27.11
C GLU A 170 -25.97 -0.63 -26.91
N GLY A 171 -25.31 0.37 -26.30
CA GLY A 171 -25.91 1.66 -26.01
C GLY A 171 -26.57 1.67 -24.63
N PHE A 172 -26.11 2.59 -23.78
CA PHE A 172 -26.52 2.70 -22.38
C PHE A 172 -28.04 2.87 -22.20
N GLN A 173 -28.70 1.82 -21.72
CA GLN A 173 -30.12 1.81 -21.33
C GLN A 173 -30.22 1.82 -19.80
N PRO A 174 -30.39 2.99 -19.14
CA PRO A 174 -30.47 3.05 -17.69
C PRO A 174 -31.72 2.30 -17.19
N LYS A 175 -31.50 1.27 -16.35
CA LYS A 175 -32.58 0.55 -15.65
C LYS A 175 -33.20 1.49 -14.61
N TRP A 176 -34.24 2.22 -14.99
CA TRP A 176 -35.03 3.02 -14.04
C TRP A 176 -35.94 2.10 -13.23
N THR A 177 -35.65 1.92 -11.94
CA THR A 177 -36.61 1.33 -11.00
C THR A 177 -37.66 2.39 -10.63
N LYS A 178 -38.87 2.27 -11.19
CA LYS A 178 -40.05 2.92 -10.60
C LYS A 178 -40.40 2.17 -9.32
N ASP A 179 -40.04 2.73 -8.17
CA ASP A 179 -40.67 2.37 -6.91
C ASP A 179 -42.11 2.86 -6.94
N SER A 180 -43.03 1.96 -7.30
CA SER A 180 -44.46 2.19 -7.19
C SER A 180 -44.85 2.25 -5.71
N LYS A 181 -44.85 3.46 -5.14
CA LYS A 181 -45.76 3.78 -4.03
C LYS A 181 -47.19 3.78 -4.57
N LYS A 182 -47.81 2.62 -4.49
CA LYS A 182 -49.25 2.36 -4.53
C LYS A 182 -49.32 1.10 -3.68
N ASP A 183 -49.49 1.19 -2.36
CA ASP A 183 -50.79 1.40 -1.75
C ASP A 183 -50.65 2.01 -0.34
N ALA A 184 -51.32 3.15 -0.12
CA ALA A 184 -51.86 3.62 1.16
C ALA A 184 -52.89 4.72 0.85
#